data_AF-A0A925JJP2-F1
#
_entry.id   AF-A0A925JJP2-F1
#
_cell.length_a   1.000
_cell.length_b   1.000
_cell.length_c   1.000
_cell.angle_alpha   90.00
_cell.angle_beta   90.00
_cell.angle_gamma   90.00
#
_symmetry.space_group_name_H-M   'P 1'
#
loop_
_entity.id
_entity.type
_entity.pdbx_description
1 polymer ?
#
loop_
_entity_poly.entity_id
_entity_poly.type
_entity_poly.pdbx_seq_one_letter_code
_entity_poly.pdbx_strand_id
1 'polypeptide(L)'
;MGLDKDDAVRRARRDLAKRLGVSEDEITEEAVEKTDFPDMALGAGTEDEMSGQMMTPGLRIRLKAGGHGSHEYRAGDDQLRLYNFKGSNYRI
;
A
#
# COMPACT_ATOMS: atom_id res chain seq x y z
N MET A 1 -10.52 -4.69 -16.38
CA MET A 1 -9.38 -3.75 -16.33
C MET A 1 -8.93 -3.77 -14.89
N GLY A 2 -7.94 -4.60 -14.56
CA GLY A 2 -7.45 -4.71 -13.17
C GLY A 2 -6.59 -3.51 -12.83
N LEU A 3 -6.50 -3.15 -11.55
CA LEU A 3 -5.64 -2.09 -11.08
C LEU A 3 -4.19 -2.32 -11.55
N ASP A 4 -3.72 -1.50 -12.49
CA ASP A 4 -2.35 -1.58 -12.98
C ASP A 4 -1.36 -1.14 -11.89
N LYS A 5 -0.17 -1.75 -11.87
CA LYS A 5 0.88 -1.44 -10.90
C LYS A 5 1.22 0.06 -10.86
N ASP A 6 1.29 0.70 -12.02
CA ASP A 6 1.57 2.12 -12.18
C ASP A 6 0.46 3.00 -11.58
N ASP A 7 -0.81 2.60 -11.75
CA ASP A 7 -1.94 3.33 -11.17
C ASP A 7 -1.94 3.22 -9.64
N ALA A 8 -1.70 2.01 -9.13
CA ALA A 8 -1.59 1.76 -7.70
C ALA A 8 -0.45 2.56 -7.07
N VAL A 9 0.73 2.59 -7.70
CA VAL A 9 1.89 3.37 -7.25
C VAL A 9 1.59 4.86 -7.27
N ARG A 10 1.01 5.38 -8.36
CA ARG A 10 0.64 6.80 -8.47
C ARG A 10 -0.36 7.20 -7.38
N ARG A 11 -1.39 6.38 -7.13
CA ARG A 11 -2.38 6.63 -6.08
C ARG A 11 -1.74 6.57 -4.69
N ALA A 12 -0.88 5.59 -4.44
CA ALA A 12 -0.14 5.45 -3.18
C ALA A 12 0.79 6.63 -2.92
N ARG A 13 1.55 7.07 -3.93
CA ARG A 13 2.46 8.23 -3.86
C ARG A 13 1.71 9.51 -3.55
N ARG A 14 0.61 9.77 -4.28
CA ARG A 14 -0.21 10.96 -4.07
C ARG A 14 -0.87 10.98 -2.69
N ASP A 15 -1.35 9.83 -2.23
CA ASP A 15 -1.91 9.69 -0.88
C ASP A 15 -0.84 9.94 0.20
N LEU A 16 0.32 9.30 0.06
CA LEU A 16 1.44 9.46 0.99
C LEU A 16 1.92 10.92 1.06
N ALA A 17 2.04 11.58 -0.10
CA ALA A 17 2.40 13.00 -0.20
C ALA A 17 1.42 13.88 0.57
N LYS A 18 0.11 13.66 0.40
CA LYS A 18 -0.93 14.39 1.13
C LYS A 18 -0.91 14.10 2.63
N ARG A 19 -0.69 12.85 3.03
CA ARG A 19 -0.65 12.44 4.45
C ARG A 19 0.55 13.00 5.20
N LEU A 20 1.71 13.01 4.54
CA LEU A 20 2.95 13.51 5.11
C LEU A 20 3.10 15.04 4.92
N GLY A 21 2.37 15.63 3.98
CA GLY A 21 2.52 17.03 3.60
C GLY A 21 3.80 17.30 2.80
N VAL A 22 4.38 16.27 2.18
CA VAL A 22 5.60 16.34 1.35
C VAL A 22 5.25 16.39 -0.12
N SER A 23 6.20 16.81 -0.95
CA SER A 23 6.01 16.73 -2.41
C SER A 23 6.07 15.29 -2.88
N GLU A 24 5.28 14.95 -3.92
CA GLU A 24 5.38 13.63 -4.55
C GLU A 24 6.83 13.33 -4.95
N ASP A 25 7.58 14.35 -5.39
CA ASP A 25 9.00 14.25 -5.73
C ASP A 25 9.89 13.67 -4.62
N GLU A 26 9.58 13.95 -3.35
CA GLU A 26 10.30 13.39 -2.20
C GLU A 26 9.95 11.92 -1.93
N ILE A 27 8.92 11.42 -2.62
CA ILE A 27 8.46 10.04 -2.52
C ILE A 27 8.98 9.26 -3.70
N THR A 28 9.87 8.32 -3.40
CA THR A 28 10.48 7.42 -4.37
C THR A 28 9.85 6.03 -4.22
N GLU A 29 9.48 5.39 -5.33
CA GLU A 29 9.17 3.96 -5.28
C GLU A 29 10.47 3.17 -5.13
N GLU A 30 10.56 2.35 -4.09
CA GLU A 30 11.72 1.46 -3.90
C GLU A 30 11.51 0.12 -4.59
N ALA A 31 10.29 -0.43 -4.53
CA ALA A 31 9.98 -1.72 -5.12
C ALA A 31 8.48 -1.90 -5.37
N VAL A 32 8.12 -2.58 -6.45
CA VAL A 32 6.74 -2.96 -6.75
C VAL A 32 6.71 -4.40 -7.22
N GLU A 33 6.16 -5.28 -6.38
CA GLU A 33 6.14 -6.71 -6.63
C GLU A 33 4.72 -7.23 -6.59
N LYS A 34 4.33 -8.05 -7.57
CA LYS A 34 3.08 -8.82 -7.48
C LYS A 34 3.31 -9.97 -6.53
N THR A 35 2.53 -10.04 -5.47
CA THR A 35 2.60 -11.12 -4.47
C THR A 35 1.20 -11.58 -4.12
N ASP A 36 1.06 -12.88 -3.93
CA ASP A 36 -0.14 -13.45 -3.34
C ASP A 36 -0.06 -13.30 -1.83
N PHE A 37 -1.11 -12.75 -1.24
CA PHE A 37 -1.23 -12.60 0.20
C PHE A 37 -2.09 -13.74 0.75
N PRO A 38 -1.74 -14.32 1.90
CA PRO A 38 -2.51 -15.41 2.49
C PRO A 38 -3.86 -14.97 3.10
N ASP A 39 -4.15 -13.66 3.08
CA ASP A 39 -5.33 -13.05 3.71
C ASP A 39 -6.10 -12.14 2.75
N MET A 40 -7.43 -12.08 2.91
CA MET A 40 -8.30 -11.15 2.14
C MET A 40 -7.96 -9.67 2.33
N ALA A 41 -7.42 -9.31 3.50
CA ALA A 41 -6.95 -7.95 3.77
C ALA A 41 -5.57 -7.65 3.18
N LEU A 42 -5.04 -8.56 2.35
CA LEU A 42 -3.69 -8.47 1.79
C LEU A 42 -2.64 -8.39 2.91
N GLY A 43 -2.89 -9.02 4.06
CA GLY A 43 -2.10 -8.91 5.29
C GLY A 43 -2.01 -7.50 5.90
N ALA A 44 -2.80 -6.54 5.40
CA ALA A 44 -3.01 -5.20 5.96
C ALA A 44 -4.41 -5.11 6.59
N GLY A 45 -4.76 -6.14 7.38
CA GLY A 45 -5.96 -6.14 8.20
C GLY A 45 -5.82 -5.11 9.30
N THR A 46 -6.83 -4.27 9.49
CA THR A 46 -6.87 -3.37 10.66
C THR A 46 -6.93 -4.23 11.94
N GLU A 47 -6.48 -3.71 13.10
CA GLU A 47 -6.37 -4.49 14.35
C GLU A 47 -7.67 -5.21 14.80
N ASP A 48 -8.83 -4.85 14.23
CA ASP A 48 -10.15 -5.43 14.50
C ASP A 48 -10.71 -6.27 13.32
N GLU A 49 -9.99 -6.41 12.20
CA GLU A 49 -10.49 -7.09 11.01
C GLU A 49 -10.12 -8.59 11.03
N MET A 50 -11.09 -9.47 11.31
CA MET A 50 -10.94 -10.91 11.06
C MET A 50 -10.86 -11.16 9.56
N SER A 51 -9.65 -11.18 9.03
CA SER A 51 -9.40 -11.46 7.62
C SER A 51 -9.55 -12.95 7.35
N GLY A 52 -10.33 -13.31 6.35
CA GLY A 52 -10.40 -14.69 5.88
C GLY A 52 -9.04 -15.15 5.34
N GLN A 53 -8.61 -16.36 5.72
CA GLN A 53 -7.41 -16.99 5.17
C GLN A 53 -7.69 -17.43 3.73
N MET A 54 -7.40 -16.55 2.78
CA MET A 54 -7.60 -16.77 1.36
C MET A 54 -6.43 -16.16 0.58
N MET A 55 -5.82 -16.98 -0.28
CA MET A 55 -4.80 -16.53 -1.25
C MET A 55 -5.40 -15.45 -2.15
N THR A 56 -5.03 -14.20 -1.89
CA THR A 56 -5.52 -13.03 -2.61
C THR A 56 -4.36 -12.43 -3.39
N PRO A 57 -4.41 -12.40 -4.73
CA PRO A 57 -3.38 -11.77 -5.53
C PRO A 57 -3.38 -10.26 -5.27
N GLY A 58 -2.20 -9.69 -5.09
CA GLY A 58 -2.03 -8.26 -4.90
C GLY A 58 -0.67 -7.75 -5.35
N LEU A 59 -0.47 -6.47 -5.12
CA LEU A 59 0.71 -5.70 -5.42
C LEU A 59 1.27 -5.16 -4.10
N ARG A 60 2.52 -5.49 -3.82
CA ARG A 60 3.29 -4.92 -2.71
C ARG A 60 4.16 -3.79 -3.26
N ILE A 61 3.80 -2.57 -2.92
CA ILE A 61 4.45 -1.33 -3.34
C ILE A 61 5.20 -0.78 -2.14
N ARG A 62 6.52 -0.64 -2.21
CA ARG A 62 7.32 0.05 -1.21
C ARG A 62 7.63 1.45 -1.70
N LEU A 63 7.19 2.44 -0.95
CA LEU A 63 7.49 3.85 -1.18
C LEU A 63 8.38 4.36 -0.06
N LYS A 64 9.32 5.23 -0.38
CA LYS A 64 10.17 5.89 0.60
C LYS A 64 9.97 7.38 0.50
N ALA A 65 9.55 7.98 1.60
CA ALA A 65 9.46 9.42 1.73
C ALA A 65 10.73 9.94 2.39
N GLY A 66 11.42 10.87 1.72
CA GLY A 66 12.54 11.61 2.30
C GLY A 66 12.14 12.20 3.65
N GLY A 67 12.86 11.85 4.72
CA GLY A 67 12.59 12.34 6.07
C GLY A 67 11.54 11.56 6.90
N HIS A 68 10.75 10.68 6.29
CA HIS A 68 9.73 9.88 7.00
C HIS A 68 9.98 8.36 6.97
N GLY A 69 10.89 7.89 6.11
CA GLY A 69 11.27 6.48 6.03
C GLY A 69 10.51 5.70 4.95
N SER A 70 10.64 4.38 5.01
CA SER A 70 10.00 3.43 4.08
C SER A 70 8.57 3.09 4.51
N HIS A 71 7.66 3.09 3.56
CA HIS A 71 6.22 2.90 3.69
C HIS A 71 5.77 1.81 2.73
N GLU A 72 4.92 0.91 3.20
CA GLU A 72 4.44 -0.17 2.36
C GLU A 72 2.97 0.02 2.03
N TYR A 73 2.67 -0.02 0.74
CA TYR A 73 1.34 0.00 0.19
C TYR A 73 1.03 -1.37 -0.42
N ARG A 74 -0.19 -1.84 -0.22
CA ARG A 74 -0.70 -3.10 -0.71
C ARG A 74 -1.95 -2.86 -1.53
N ALA A 75 -1.86 -3.13 -2.82
CA ALA A 75 -2.97 -2.97 -3.75
C ALA A 75 -3.53 -4.35 -4.12
N GLY A 76 -4.84 -4.53 -4.01
CA GLY A 76 -5.56 -5.68 -4.55
C GLY A 76 -6.19 -5.34 -5.90
N ASP A 77 -7.12 -6.17 -6.33
CA ASP A 77 -7.82 -5.99 -7.61
C ASP A 77 -8.59 -4.66 -7.68
N ASP A 78 -9.16 -4.20 -6.55
CA ASP A 78 -9.93 -2.95 -6.43
C ASP A 78 -9.59 -2.09 -5.20
N GLN A 79 -8.76 -2.59 -4.28
CA GLN A 79 -8.50 -1.92 -3.00
C GLN A 79 -7.04 -1.52 -2.85
N LEU A 80 -6.76 -0.28 -2.40
CA LEU A 80 -5.42 0.14 -2.01
C LEU A 80 -5.38 0.34 -0.49
N ARG A 81 -4.41 -0.30 0.17
CA ARG A 81 -4.22 -0.24 1.61
C ARG A 81 -2.79 0.17 1.93
N LEU A 82 -2.61 1.08 2.86
CA LEU A 82 -1.34 1.45 3.45
C LEU A 82 -1.08 0.55 4.66
N TYR A 83 0.01 -0.19 4.62
CA TYR A 83 0.45 -1.12 5.65
C TYR A 83 1.44 -0.45 6.61
N ASN A 84 1.21 -0.62 7.91
CA ASN A 84 2.10 -0.21 9.00
C ASN A 84 2.47 1.30 9.01
N PHE A 85 1.55 2.19 8.62
CA PHE A 85 1.81 3.63 8.71
C PHE A 85 1.55 4.14 10.11
N LYS A 86 2.61 4.63 10.79
CA LYS A 86 2.55 5.10 12.18
C LYS A 86 1.92 4.09 13.16
N GLY A 87 2.09 2.79 12.88
CA GLY A 87 1.53 1.70 13.69
C GLY A 87 0.10 1.28 13.32
N SER A 88 -0.50 1.86 12.28
CA SER A 88 -1.86 1.52 11.85
C SER A 88 -1.96 1.29 10.34
N ASN A 89 -2.95 0.49 9.93
CA ASN A 89 -3.26 0.24 8.52
C ASN A 89 -4.36 1.20 8.06
N TYR A 90 -4.26 1.72 6.84
CA TYR A 90 -5.26 2.65 6.29
C TYR A 90 -5.73 2.22 4.91
N ARG A 91 -7.03 2.33 4.64
CA ARG A 91 -7.59 2.12 3.30
C ARG A 91 -7.67 3.44 2.54
N ILE A 92 -7.31 3.41 1.25
CA ILE A 92 -7.30 4.55 0.32
C ILE A 92 -8.44 4.43 -0.69
#